data_AF-A0A6J4PW06-F1
#
_entry.id   AF-A0A6J4PW06-F1
#
_cell.length_a   1.000
_cell.length_b   1.000
_cell.length_c   1.000
_cell.angle_alpha   90.00
_cell.angle_beta   90.00
_cell.angle_gamma   90.00
#
_symmetry.space_group_name_H-M   'P 1'
#
loop_
_entity.id
_entity.type
_entity.pdbx_description
1 polymer ?
#
loop_
_entity_poly.entity_id
_entity_poly.type
_entity_poly.pdbx_seq_one_letter_code
_entity_poly.pdbx_strand_id
1 'polypeptide(L)'
;MQCQLKRLLEPFGIKRFCTDGWGAYQRHLPAQKHEVGKRKTQRIERKHLRLKTRIKRLARRTICFPKSEQMHDLVIGLFIIRLWRSKALRYEFGLSI
;
A
#
# COMPACT_ATOMS: atom_id res chain seq x y z
N MET A 1 17.04 -4.69 -12.61
CA MET A 1 15.75 -4.18 -12.09
C MET A 1 15.59 -4.28 -10.56
N GLN A 2 15.85 -5.43 -9.91
CA GLN A 2 15.59 -5.56 -8.45
C GLN A 2 16.54 -4.73 -7.54
N CYS A 3 17.78 -4.45 -7.96
CA CYS A 3 18.69 -3.59 -7.20
C CYS A 3 18.24 -2.11 -7.15
N GLN A 4 17.57 -1.65 -8.21
CA GLN A 4 17.08 -0.27 -8.30
C GLN A 4 15.87 -0.05 -7.38
N LEU A 5 14.99 -1.05 -7.28
CA LEU A 5 13.86 -1.04 -6.36
C LEU A 5 14.33 -0.93 -4.89
N LYS A 6 15.40 -1.63 -4.51
CA LYS A 6 15.94 -1.54 -3.15
C LYS A 6 16.41 -0.13 -2.80
N ARG A 7 17.16 0.54 -3.69
CA ARG A 7 17.62 1.92 -3.48
C ARG A 7 16.45 2.89 -3.28
N LEU A 8 15.37 2.70 -4.04
CA LEU A 8 14.16 3.51 -3.87
C LEU A 8 13.44 3.26 -2.54
N LEU A 9 13.61 2.07 -1.95
CA LEU A 9 12.94 1.66 -0.71
C LEU A 9 13.75 1.96 0.56
N GLU A 10 15.05 2.21 0.45
CA GLU A 10 15.94 2.62 1.55
C GLU A 10 15.43 3.82 2.37
N PRO A 11 14.99 4.95 1.77
CA PRO A 11 14.53 6.11 2.55
C PRO A 11 13.21 5.84 3.29
N PHE A 12 12.45 4.82 2.92
CA PHE A 12 11.18 4.48 3.55
C PHE A 12 11.34 3.58 4.79
N GLY A 13 12.58 3.17 5.14
CA GLY A 13 12.86 2.43 6.37
C GLY A 13 12.12 1.10 6.49
N ILE A 14 11.93 0.39 5.37
CA ILE A 14 11.11 -0.84 5.33
C ILE A 14 11.78 -1.96 6.12
N LYS A 15 11.14 -2.39 7.21
CA LYS A 15 11.68 -3.41 8.12
C LYS A 15 11.42 -4.85 7.68
N ARG A 16 10.37 -5.10 6.89
CA ARG A 16 9.92 -6.46 6.50
C ARG A 16 9.45 -6.50 5.06
N PHE A 17 9.83 -7.55 4.35
CA PHE A 17 9.42 -7.81 2.98
C PHE A 17 8.54 -9.05 2.93
N CYS A 18 7.36 -8.93 2.34
CA CYS A 18 6.45 -10.07 2.14
C CYS A 18 6.41 -10.39 0.65
N THR A 19 6.81 -11.60 0.25
CA THR A 19 6.79 -12.00 -1.17
C THR A 19 6.14 -13.37 -1.37
N ASP A 20 5.87 -13.69 -2.64
CA ASP A 20 5.26 -14.91 -3.14
C ASP A 20 6.22 -16.11 -3.23
N GLY A 21 7.48 -15.94 -2.79
CA GLY A 21 8.48 -17.01 -2.79
C GLY A 21 9.23 -17.17 -4.11
N TRP A 22 9.11 -16.24 -5.05
CA TRP A 22 9.92 -16.29 -6.27
C TRP A 22 11.42 -16.17 -5.93
N GLY A 23 12.23 -17.13 -6.43
CA GLY A 23 13.67 -17.24 -6.18
C GLY A 23 14.51 -16.00 -6.49
N ALA A 24 14.04 -15.08 -7.33
CA ALA A 24 14.68 -13.79 -7.54
C ALA A 24 14.70 -12.94 -6.26
N TYR A 25 13.64 -13.00 -5.44
CA TYR A 25 13.59 -12.30 -4.16
C TYR A 25 14.55 -12.91 -3.13
N GLN A 26 14.69 -14.22 -3.08
CA GLN A 26 15.60 -14.90 -2.14
C GLN A 26 17.07 -14.54 -2.37
N ARG A 27 17.48 -14.31 -3.63
CA ARG A 27 18.86 -13.93 -3.97
C ARG A 27 19.24 -12.54 -3.50
N HIS A 28 18.27 -11.64 -3.41
CA HIS A 28 18.52 -10.24 -3.10
C HIS A 28 18.06 -9.87 -1.68
N LEU A 29 17.03 -10.49 -1.10
CA LEU A 29 16.52 -10.10 0.21
C LEU A 29 17.14 -10.95 1.33
N PRO A 30 17.57 -10.33 2.45
CA PRO A 30 18.10 -11.10 3.58
C PRO A 30 16.98 -11.95 4.21
N ALA A 31 17.23 -13.24 4.39
CA ALA A 31 16.25 -14.22 4.87
C ALA A 31 15.58 -13.81 6.20
N GLN A 32 16.32 -13.14 7.09
CA GLN A 32 15.80 -12.64 8.37
C GLN A 32 14.72 -11.56 8.24
N LYS A 33 14.70 -10.78 7.15
CA LYS A 33 13.71 -9.71 6.90
C LYS A 33 12.67 -10.10 5.86
N HIS A 34 12.76 -11.33 5.34
CA HIS A 34 11.93 -11.83 4.26
C HIS A 34 10.95 -12.87 4.79
N GLU A 35 9.66 -12.58 4.63
CA GLU A 35 8.59 -13.48 4.99
C GLU A 35 7.87 -13.95 3.72
N VAL A 36 7.93 -15.26 3.47
CA VAL A 36 7.23 -15.88 2.35
C VAL A 36 5.87 -16.35 2.83
N GLY A 37 4.80 -15.88 2.19
CA GLY A 37 3.46 -16.32 2.57
C GLY A 37 2.32 -15.57 1.88
N LYS A 38 1.29 -16.33 1.48
CA LYS A 38 0.14 -15.82 0.72
C LYS A 38 -0.75 -14.87 1.53
N ARG A 39 -0.85 -15.05 2.85
CA ARG A 39 -1.76 -14.24 3.70
C ARG A 39 -1.42 -12.75 3.68
N LYS A 40 -0.13 -12.42 3.78
CA LYS A 40 0.35 -11.02 3.83
C LYS A 40 0.37 -10.39 2.44
N THR A 41 0.78 -11.14 1.41
CA THR A 41 0.77 -10.68 0.01
C THR A 41 -0.66 -10.42 -0.47
N GLN A 42 -1.60 -11.35 -0.27
CA GLN A 42 -3.02 -11.13 -0.61
C GLN A 42 -3.62 -9.92 0.11
N ARG A 43 -3.23 -9.66 1.37
CA ARG A 43 -3.69 -8.47 2.11
C ARG A 43 -3.17 -7.17 1.49
N ILE A 44 -1.96 -7.17 0.94
CA ILE A 44 -1.39 -6.02 0.22
C ILE A 44 -2.11 -5.85 -1.12
N GLU A 45 -2.28 -6.93 -1.88
CA GLU A 45 -3.01 -6.93 -3.15
C GLU A 45 -4.45 -6.43 -3.01
N ARG A 46 -5.20 -6.91 -2.01
CA ARG A 46 -6.56 -6.44 -1.72
C ARG A 46 -6.61 -4.94 -1.41
N LYS A 47 -5.59 -4.40 -0.73
CA LYS A 47 -5.48 -2.96 -0.45
C LYS A 47 -5.22 -2.17 -1.72
N HIS A 48 -4.30 -2.63 -2.56
CA HIS A 48 -4.04 -2.01 -3.86
C HIS A 48 -5.27 -2.07 -4.79
N LEU A 49 -5.99 -3.18 -4.80
CA LEU A 49 -7.23 -3.31 -5.57
C LEU A 49 -8.29 -2.31 -5.09
N ARG A 50 -8.50 -2.20 -3.78
CA ARG A 50 -9.46 -1.22 -3.21
C ARG A 50 -9.08 0.22 -3.56
N LEU A 51 -7.79 0.55 -3.50
CA LEU A 51 -7.24 1.85 -3.89
C LEU A 51 -7.50 2.13 -5.37
N LYS A 52 -7.11 1.22 -6.27
CA LYS A 52 -7.33 1.34 -7.72
C LYS A 52 -8.80 1.51 -8.08
N THR A 53 -9.69 0.70 -7.48
CA THR A 53 -11.13 0.78 -7.74
C THR A 53 -11.71 2.12 -7.29
N ARG A 54 -11.27 2.67 -6.16
CA ARG A 54 -11.75 3.97 -5.66
C ARG A 54 -11.21 5.14 -6.50
N ILE A 55 -9.93 5.13 -6.87
CA ILE A 55 -9.36 6.12 -7.80
C ILE A 55 -10.10 6.08 -9.14
N LYS A 56 -10.35 4.89 -9.68
CA LYS A 56 -11.10 4.73 -10.94
C LYS A 56 -12.52 5.29 -10.84
N ARG A 57 -13.16 5.23 -9.67
CA ARG A 57 -14.47 5.88 -9.44
C ARG A 57 -14.36 7.39 -9.36
N LEU A 58 -13.35 7.92 -8.69
CA LEU A 58 -13.09 9.37 -8.59
C LEU A 58 -12.83 10.00 -9.97
N ALA A 59 -12.20 9.26 -10.89
CA ALA A 59 -11.96 9.72 -12.26
C ALA A 59 -13.20 9.66 -13.17
N ARG A 60 -14.35 9.12 -12.72
CA ARG A 60 -15.57 9.04 -13.55
C ARG A 60 -16.40 10.30 -13.41
N ARG A 61 -16.46 11.07 -14.51
CA ARG A 61 -17.23 12.32 -14.63
C ARG A 61 -18.71 12.21 -14.22
N THR A 62 -19.33 11.07 -14.47
CA THR A 62 -20.78 10.87 -14.28
C THR A 62 -21.20 10.46 -12.86
N ILE A 63 -20.26 10.09 -11.98
CA ILE A 63 -20.59 9.53 -10.66
C ILE A 63 -20.07 10.42 -9.52
N CYS A 64 -18.83 10.88 -9.61
CA CYS A 64 -18.19 11.56 -8.49
C CYS A 64 -17.09 12.49 -9.01
N PHE A 65 -17.49 13.51 -9.78
CA PHE A 65 -16.58 14.52 -10.30
C PHE A 65 -16.73 15.82 -9.51
N PRO A 66 -15.76 16.14 -8.64
CA PRO A 66 -15.66 17.43 -8.02
C PRO A 66 -15.73 18.58 -9.03
N LYS A 67 -16.34 19.69 -8.61
CA LYS A 67 -16.49 20.90 -9.43
C LYS A 67 -15.18 21.68 -9.62
N SER A 68 -14.16 21.42 -8.80
CA SER A 68 -12.86 22.10 -8.82
C SER A 68 -11.71 21.13 -8.56
N GLU A 69 -10.53 21.46 -9.06
CA GLU A 69 -9.28 20.71 -8.86
C GLU A 69 -8.90 20.63 -7.37
N GLN A 70 -9.06 21.73 -6.63
CA GLN A 70 -8.82 21.78 -5.19
C GLN A 70 -9.63 20.73 -4.42
N MET A 71 -10.88 20.50 -4.82
CA MET A 71 -11.73 19.47 -4.21
C MET A 71 -11.27 18.05 -4.55
N HIS A 72 -10.69 17.83 -5.74
CA HIS A 72 -10.05 16.56 -6.06
C HIS A 72 -8.84 16.31 -5.14
N ASP A 73 -7.98 17.29 -4.95
CA ASP A 73 -6.80 17.16 -4.09
C ASP A 73 -7.16 16.92 -2.64
N LEU A 74 -8.16 17.64 -2.12
CA LEU A 74 -8.71 17.45 -0.77
C LEU A 74 -9.27 16.03 -0.59
N VAL A 75 -10.07 15.54 -1.55
CA VAL A 75 -10.66 14.20 -1.48
C VAL A 75 -9.58 13.12 -1.56
N ILE A 76 -8.58 13.28 -2.42
CA ILE A 76 -7.44 12.36 -2.52
C ILE A 76 -6.63 12.36 -1.22
N GLY A 77 -6.32 13.55 -0.68
CA GLY A 77 -5.63 13.72 0.59
C GLY A 77 -6.37 13.07 1.76
N LEU A 78 -7.65 13.38 1.93
CA LEU A 78 -8.54 12.78 2.94
C LEU A 78 -8.61 11.25 2.80
N PHE A 79 -8.67 10.75 1.57
CA PHE A 79 -8.73 9.32 1.30
C PHE A 79 -7.42 8.61 1.68
N ILE A 80 -6.27 9.18 1.33
CA ILE A 80 -4.95 8.70 1.76
C ILE A 80 -4.87 8.73 3.28
N ILE A 81 -5.17 9.87 3.92
CA ILE A 81 -5.16 10.02 5.38
C ILE A 81 -6.05 8.96 6.05
N ARG A 82 -7.24 8.67 5.52
CA ARG A 82 -8.12 7.62 6.07
C ARG A 82 -7.56 6.22 5.90
N LEU A 83 -6.94 5.90 4.75
CA LEU A 83 -6.26 4.63 4.53
C LEU A 83 -5.09 4.43 5.51
N TRP A 84 -4.35 5.49 5.82
CA TRP A 84 -3.22 5.47 6.74
C TRP A 84 -3.64 5.50 8.22
N ARG A 85 -4.59 6.35 8.63
CA ARG A 85 -5.15 6.36 10.01
C ARG A 85 -5.82 5.05 10.40
N SER A 86 -6.47 4.38 9.45
CA SER A 86 -7.00 3.02 9.67
C SER A 86 -5.92 1.98 9.96
N LYS A 87 -4.64 2.29 9.71
CA LYS A 87 -3.48 1.51 10.19
C LYS A 87 -2.91 2.06 11.48
N ALA A 88 -2.77 3.39 11.65
CA ALA A 88 -2.25 3.97 12.88
C ALA A 88 -3.05 3.53 14.12
N LEU A 89 -4.39 3.58 14.06
CA LEU A 89 -5.25 3.03 15.13
C LEU A 89 -5.14 1.52 15.33
N ARG A 90 -4.59 0.76 14.37
CA ARG A 90 -4.40 -0.70 14.48
C ARG A 90 -3.01 -1.08 14.98
N TYR A 91 -2.03 -0.21 14.79
CA TYR A 91 -0.65 -0.41 15.25
C TYR A 91 -0.40 0.29 16.60
N GLU A 92 -1.10 1.38 16.90
CA GLU A 92 -0.97 2.11 18.18
C GLU A 92 -1.93 1.61 19.27
N PHE A 93 -3.11 1.10 18.92
CA PHE A 93 -4.10 0.66 19.93
C PHE A 93 -4.26 -0.85 20.09
N GLY A 94 -3.47 -1.68 19.39
CA GLY A 94 -3.38 -3.13 19.69
C GLY A 94 -4.72 -3.87 19.83
N LEU A 95 -5.82 -3.40 19.24
CA LEU A 95 -7.11 -4.05 19.36
C LEU A 95 -7.15 -5.29 18.47
N SER A 96 -6.83 -6.43 19.09
CA SER A 96 -7.34 -7.73 18.70
C SER A 96 -8.86 -7.72 18.81
N ILE A 97 -9.52 -7.72 17.66
CA ILE A 97 -10.78 -8.42 17.46
C ILE A 97 -10.58 -9.32 16.24
#